data_AF-A0A1A8MBI0-F1
#
_entry.id   AF-A0A1A8MBI0-F1
#
_cell.length_a   1.000
_cell.length_b   1.000
_cell.length_c   1.000
_cell.angle_alpha   90.00
_cell.angle_beta   90.00
_cell.angle_gamma   90.00
#
_symmetry.space_group_name_H-M   'P 1'
#
loop_
_entity.id
_entity.type
_entity.pdbx_description
1 polymer ?
#
loop_
_entity_poly.entity_id
_entity_poly.type
_entity_poly.pdbx_seq_one_letter_code
_entity_poly.pdbx_strand_id
1 'polypeptide(L)'
;NSNPHMNDNLEKGLLKALKKLDDYLGSPLPDEIDENSADEVTSSSRPFLDGHELTLADCNLLPKLHIVKVVCLKYRKFTIPESLTNVCRYLNAAYTREEFSATCPVDDEIHIFYSSVAKALQ
;
A
#
# COMPACT_ATOMS: atom_id res chain seq x y z
N ASN A 1 19.11 -14.63 -3.15
CA ASN A 1 18.25 -15.65 -3.79
C ASN A 1 18.18 -15.34 -5.28
N SER A 2 19.04 -15.97 -6.08
CA SER A 2 19.24 -15.65 -7.49
C SER A 2 18.44 -16.55 -8.43
N ASN A 3 17.36 -17.19 -7.95
CA ASN A 3 16.51 -18.04 -8.77
C ASN A 3 15.31 -17.25 -9.34
N PRO A 4 15.26 -16.97 -10.66
CA PRO A 4 14.21 -16.16 -11.27
C PRO A 4 12.80 -16.70 -11.01
N HIS A 5 12.59 -18.02 -11.05
CA HIS A 5 11.28 -18.63 -10.80
C HIS A 5 10.77 -18.41 -9.36
N MET A 6 11.68 -18.29 -8.38
CA MET A 6 11.28 -17.97 -7.01
C MET A 6 10.87 -16.50 -6.89
N ASN A 7 11.54 -15.60 -7.62
CA ASN A 7 11.19 -14.18 -7.65
C ASN A 7 9.80 -13.96 -8.26
N ASP A 8 9.45 -14.65 -9.35
CA ASP A 8 8.11 -14.57 -9.94
C ASP A 8 7.00 -15.01 -8.96
N ASN A 9 7.25 -16.08 -8.21
CA ASN A 9 6.30 -16.57 -7.21
C ASN A 9 6.15 -15.60 -6.03
N LEU A 10 7.25 -14.98 -5.59
CA LEU A 10 7.23 -13.96 -4.53
C LEU A 10 6.50 -12.69 -5.00
N GLU A 11 6.71 -12.26 -6.24
CA GLU A 11 6.00 -11.13 -6.84
C GLU A 11 4.50 -11.39 -6.94
N LYS A 12 4.10 -12.60 -7.40
CA LYS A 12 2.69 -13.02 -7.37
C LYS A 12 2.11 -13.03 -5.95
N GLY A 13 2.89 -13.46 -4.97
CA GLY A 13 2.51 -13.42 -3.56
C GLY A 13 2.27 -11.99 -3.05
N LEU A 14 3.17 -11.07 -3.40
CA LEU A 14 3.05 -9.66 -3.08
C LEU A 14 1.81 -9.04 -3.74
N LEU A 15 1.61 -9.29 -5.05
CA LEU A 15 0.42 -8.82 -5.78
C LEU A 15 -0.87 -9.35 -5.17
N LYS A 16 -0.91 -10.62 -4.75
CA LYS A 16 -2.07 -11.20 -4.07
C LYS A 16 -2.35 -10.52 -2.73
N ALA A 17 -1.31 -10.17 -1.96
CA ALA A 17 -1.47 -9.44 -0.70
C ALA A 17 -1.95 -8.00 -0.93
N LEU A 18 -1.39 -7.30 -1.92
CA LEU A 18 -1.84 -5.96 -2.33
C LEU A 18 -3.29 -5.99 -2.81
N LYS A 19 -3.69 -7.02 -3.56
CA LYS A 19 -5.08 -7.17 -4.01
C LYS A 19 -6.06 -7.34 -2.85
N LYS A 20 -5.69 -8.13 -1.83
CA LYS A 20 -6.52 -8.24 -0.61
C LYS A 20 -6.69 -6.91 0.12
N LEU A 21 -5.62 -6.10 0.17
CA LEU A 21 -5.70 -4.75 0.76
C LEU A 21 -6.60 -3.83 -0.08
N ASP A 22 -6.46 -3.89 -1.41
CA ASP A 22 -7.29 -3.15 -2.35
C ASP A 22 -8.78 -3.50 -2.24
N ASP A 23 -9.10 -4.78 -2.10
CA ASP A 23 -10.46 -5.27 -1.89
C ASP A 23 -11.04 -4.77 -0.56
N TYR A 24 -10.24 -4.78 0.51
CA TYR A 24 -10.65 -4.25 1.82
C TYR A 24 -10.91 -2.74 1.79
N LEU A 25 -10.02 -1.96 1.18
CA LEU A 25 -10.18 -0.51 1.02
C LEU A 25 -11.33 -0.14 0.09
N GLY A 26 -11.71 -1.02 -0.83
CA GLY A 26 -12.86 -0.84 -1.72
C GLY A 26 -14.19 -1.25 -1.10
N SER A 27 -14.18 -2.12 -0.10
CA SER A 27 -15.40 -2.60 0.58
C SER A 27 -15.91 -1.54 1.56
N PRO A 28 -17.19 -1.12 1.49
CA PRO A 28 -17.78 -0.19 2.45
C PRO A 28 -17.70 -0.71 3.89
N LEU A 29 -17.38 0.16 4.83
CA LEU A 29 -17.52 -0.12 6.26
C LEU A 29 -19.00 -0.05 6.68
N PRO A 30 -19.40 -0.68 7.81
CA PRO A 30 -20.78 -0.61 8.29
C PRO A 30 -21.30 0.82 8.45
N ASP A 31 -20.46 1.73 8.92
CA ASP A 31 -20.81 3.15 9.10
C ASP A 31 -21.02 3.91 7.77
N GLU A 32 -20.53 3.36 6.65
CA GLU A 32 -20.76 3.91 5.31
C GLU A 32 -22.08 3.42 4.68
N ILE A 33 -22.76 2.45 5.31
CA ILE A 33 -23.98 1.83 4.77
C ILE A 33 -25.20 2.38 5.53
N ASP A 34 -26.06 3.12 4.83
CA ASP A 34 -27.36 3.55 5.36
C ASP A 34 -28.46 2.61 4.86
N GLU A 35 -29.02 1.79 5.76
CA GLU A 35 -30.11 0.86 5.47
C GLU A 35 -31.40 1.56 5.01
N ASN A 36 -31.53 2.87 5.24
CA ASN A 36 -32.69 3.67 4.83
C ASN A 36 -32.46 4.46 3.53
N SER A 37 -31.24 4.41 2.97
CA SER A 37 -30.92 5.03 1.69
C SER A 37 -31.51 4.20 0.54
N ALA A 38 -32.06 4.88 -0.47
CA ALA A 38 -32.48 4.23 -1.71
C ALA A 38 -31.29 3.77 -2.58
N ASP A 39 -30.10 4.34 -2.33
CA ASP A 39 -28.87 4.04 -3.05
C ASP A 39 -28.04 3.00 -2.31
N GLU A 40 -27.73 1.88 -2.96
CA GLU A 40 -26.78 0.88 -2.47
C GLU A 40 -25.35 1.42 -2.57
N VAL A 41 -24.63 1.51 -1.44
CA VAL A 41 -23.21 1.83 -1.43
C VAL A 41 -22.42 0.59 -1.86
N THR A 42 -22.04 0.53 -3.13
CA THR A 42 -21.30 -0.62 -3.70
C THR A 42 -19.79 -0.53 -3.52
N SER A 43 -19.27 0.65 -3.17
CA SER A 43 -17.83 0.89 -3.01
C SER A 43 -17.55 1.96 -1.97
N SER A 44 -16.54 1.74 -1.14
CA SER A 44 -16.09 2.70 -0.13
C SER A 44 -15.43 3.92 -0.75
N SER A 45 -15.70 5.08 -0.19
CA SER A 45 -15.05 6.35 -0.55
C SER A 45 -13.95 6.74 0.44
N ARG A 46 -13.80 6.00 1.54
CA ARG A 46 -12.92 6.37 2.64
C ARG A 46 -11.44 6.48 2.21
N PRO A 47 -10.72 7.49 2.73
CA PRO A 47 -9.31 7.69 2.42
C PRO A 47 -8.37 6.77 3.19
N PHE A 48 -8.73 6.27 4.38
CA PHE A 48 -7.85 5.48 5.27
C PHE A 48 -8.46 4.14 5.69
N LEU A 49 -7.70 3.31 6.41
CA LEU A 49 -8.12 1.92 6.68
C LEU A 49 -9.48 1.84 7.39
N ASP A 50 -9.69 2.69 8.39
CA ASP A 50 -10.83 2.63 9.31
C ASP A 50 -11.76 3.85 9.19
N GLY A 51 -11.65 4.62 8.09
CA GLY A 51 -12.54 5.75 7.83
C GLY A 51 -11.84 6.98 7.23
N HIS A 52 -12.31 8.16 7.63
CA HIS A 52 -11.85 9.45 7.11
C HIS A 52 -10.59 10.02 7.77
N GLU A 53 -10.23 9.51 8.94
CA GLU A 53 -9.05 9.97 9.69
C GLU A 53 -8.00 8.87 9.84
N LEU A 54 -6.74 9.29 10.05
CA LEU A 54 -5.65 8.38 10.34
C LEU A 54 -5.86 7.70 11.71
N THR A 55 -5.62 6.40 11.75
CA THR A 55 -5.70 5.58 12.96
C THR A 55 -4.39 4.86 13.23
N LEU A 56 -4.33 4.14 14.36
CA LEU A 56 -3.17 3.31 14.72
C LEU A 56 -2.89 2.22 13.66
N ALA A 57 -3.92 1.73 12.98
CA ALA A 57 -3.75 0.75 11.91
C ALA A 57 -2.95 1.34 10.74
N ASP A 58 -3.21 2.61 10.40
CA ASP A 58 -2.51 3.32 9.33
C ASP A 58 -1.05 3.58 9.70
N CYS A 59 -0.79 4.02 10.94
CA CYS A 59 0.55 4.22 11.45
C CYS A 59 1.42 2.94 11.39
N ASN A 60 0.81 1.77 11.51
CA ASN A 60 1.52 0.49 11.40
C ASN A 60 1.73 0.04 9.94
N LEU A 61 0.78 0.32 9.05
CA LEU A 61 0.82 -0.16 7.67
C LEU A 61 1.57 0.78 6.72
N LEU A 62 1.31 2.09 6.80
CA LEU A 62 1.83 3.07 5.84
C LEU A 62 3.37 3.09 5.76
N PRO A 63 4.14 3.06 6.87
CA PRO A 63 5.60 3.01 6.79
C PRO A 63 6.10 1.76 6.06
N LYS A 64 5.48 0.60 6.31
CA LYS A 64 5.84 -0.68 5.66
C LYS A 64 5.51 -0.64 4.17
N LEU A 65 4.34 -0.13 3.82
CA LEU A 65 3.89 -0.05 2.43
C LEU A 65 4.73 0.94 1.62
N HIS A 66 5.15 2.06 2.22
CA HIS A 66 6.06 3.02 1.60
C HIS A 66 7.45 2.41 1.35
N ILE A 67 8.04 1.72 2.33
CA ILE A 67 9.31 1.01 2.13
C ILE A 67 9.20 0.00 0.99
N VAL A 68 8.12 -0.80 0.94
CA VAL A 68 7.88 -1.74 -0.16
C VAL A 68 7.83 -1.01 -1.50
N LYS A 69 7.08 0.10 -1.61
CA LYS A 69 6.99 0.91 -2.84
C LYS A 69 8.37 1.39 -3.31
N VAL A 70 9.15 2.00 -2.43
CA VAL A 70 10.46 2.61 -2.75
C VAL A 70 11.49 1.53 -3.12
N VAL A 71 11.63 0.50 -2.29
CA VAL A 71 12.64 -0.56 -2.48
C VAL A 71 12.33 -1.41 -3.72
N CYS A 72 11.07 -1.81 -3.92
CA CYS A 72 10.69 -2.64 -5.06
C CYS A 72 10.87 -1.89 -6.39
N LEU A 73 10.55 -0.59 -6.43
CA LEU A 73 10.81 0.25 -7.60
C LEU A 73 12.31 0.30 -7.92
N LYS A 74 13.15 0.61 -6.93
CA LYS A 74 14.60 0.75 -7.12
C LYS A 74 15.29 -0.53 -7.58
N TYR A 75 14.99 -1.67 -6.93
CA TYR A 75 15.78 -2.89 -7.08
C TYR A 75 15.13 -3.96 -7.97
N ARG A 76 13.82 -3.88 -8.22
CA ARG A 76 13.07 -4.86 -9.03
C ARG A 76 12.30 -4.26 -10.18
N LYS A 77 12.28 -2.92 -10.32
CA LYS A 77 11.43 -2.21 -11.31
C LYS A 77 9.95 -2.57 -11.16
N PHE A 78 9.55 -3.02 -9.97
CA PHE A 78 8.17 -3.35 -9.66
C PHE A 78 7.48 -2.10 -9.12
N THR A 79 6.31 -1.80 -9.67
CA THR A 79 5.41 -0.75 -9.20
C THR A 79 4.10 -1.38 -8.74
N ILE A 80 3.48 -0.80 -7.72
CA ILE A 80 2.09 -1.16 -7.37
C ILE A 80 1.23 -0.87 -8.60
N PRO A 81 0.49 -1.85 -9.15
CA PRO A 81 -0.30 -1.65 -10.35
C PRO A 81 -1.37 -0.56 -10.16
N GLU A 82 -1.54 0.32 -11.14
CA GLU A 82 -2.56 1.38 -11.13
C GLU A 82 -3.99 0.82 -11.13
N SER A 83 -4.17 -0.45 -11.51
CA SER A 83 -5.45 -1.16 -11.40
C SER A 83 -5.89 -1.42 -9.95
N LEU A 84 -5.00 -1.30 -8.97
CA LEU A 84 -5.33 -1.36 -7.54
C LEU A 84 -5.72 0.05 -7.05
N THR A 85 -6.84 0.55 -7.56
CA THR A 85 -7.26 1.95 -7.43
C THR A 85 -7.50 2.38 -5.98
N ASN A 86 -7.94 1.47 -5.10
CA ASN A 86 -8.19 1.79 -3.70
C ASN A 86 -6.88 1.90 -2.91
N VAL A 87 -5.89 1.06 -3.21
CA VAL A 87 -4.52 1.21 -2.65
C VAL A 87 -3.88 2.51 -3.14
N CYS A 88 -4.05 2.85 -4.41
CA CYS A 88 -3.59 4.13 -4.95
C CYS A 88 -4.26 5.32 -4.23
N ARG A 89 -5.58 5.28 -4.02
CA ARG A 89 -6.32 6.29 -3.23
C ARG A 89 -5.75 6.42 -1.82
N TYR A 90 -5.55 5.29 -1.13
CA TYR A 90 -5.01 5.25 0.23
C TYR A 90 -3.63 5.87 0.34
N LEU A 91 -2.71 5.47 -0.55
CA LEU A 91 -1.35 6.02 -0.58
C LEU A 91 -1.36 7.53 -0.89
N ASN A 92 -2.15 7.97 -1.86
CA ASN A 92 -2.25 9.38 -2.21
C ASN A 92 -2.78 10.21 -1.04
N ALA A 93 -3.83 9.74 -0.37
CA ALA A 93 -4.34 10.40 0.84
C ALA A 93 -3.26 10.49 1.93
N ALA A 94 -2.53 9.40 2.18
CA ALA A 94 -1.45 9.40 3.17
C ALA A 94 -0.32 10.38 2.84
N TYR A 95 0.13 10.46 1.58
CA TYR A 95 1.20 11.41 1.19
C TYR A 95 0.78 12.88 1.30
N THR A 96 -0.53 13.18 1.32
CA THR A 96 -1.02 14.55 1.56
C THR A 96 -1.11 14.92 3.04
N ARG A 97 -0.95 13.96 3.96
CA ARG A 97 -0.96 14.20 5.42
C ARG A 97 0.45 14.52 5.91
N GLU A 98 0.56 15.57 6.73
CA GLU A 98 1.84 16.01 7.30
C GLU A 98 2.39 14.94 8.25
N GLU A 99 1.52 14.30 9.02
CA GLU A 99 1.84 13.25 9.98
C GLU A 99 2.62 12.09 9.34
N PHE A 100 2.31 11.79 8.08
CA PHE A 100 3.01 10.76 7.31
C PHE A 100 4.19 11.34 6.51
N SER A 101 3.97 12.40 5.75
CA SER A 101 5.02 12.95 4.86
C SER A 101 6.23 13.50 5.61
N ALA A 102 6.04 14.11 6.79
CA ALA A 102 7.12 14.65 7.61
C ALA A 102 7.91 13.57 8.38
N THR A 103 7.38 12.34 8.49
CA THR A 103 8.01 11.24 9.24
C THR A 103 8.65 10.19 8.34
N CYS A 104 8.40 10.26 7.02
CA CYS A 104 9.04 9.38 6.05
C CYS A 104 10.54 9.73 5.93
N PRO A 105 11.45 8.74 6.06
CA PRO A 105 12.85 8.96 5.72
C PRO A 105 12.97 9.26 4.22
N VAL A 106 14.02 9.97 3.84
CA VAL A 106 14.29 10.23 2.43
C VAL A 106 14.56 8.91 1.69
N ASP A 107 14.08 8.80 0.45
CA ASP A 107 14.17 7.55 -0.33
C ASP A 107 15.59 6.97 -0.40
N ASP A 108 16.62 7.81 -0.45
CA ASP A 108 18.02 7.37 -0.48
C ASP A 108 18.48 6.68 0.79
N GLU A 109 17.98 7.08 1.97
CA GLU A 109 18.26 6.36 3.22
C GLU A 109 17.65 4.96 3.20
N ILE A 110 16.42 4.84 2.69
CA ILE A 110 15.76 3.55 2.50
C ILE A 110 16.57 2.69 1.52
N HIS A 111 17.01 3.28 0.40
CA HIS A 111 17.83 2.57 -0.60
C HIS A 111 19.13 2.04 0.01
N ILE A 112 19.84 2.87 0.78
CA ILE A 112 21.11 2.50 1.43
C ILE A 112 20.87 1.36 2.41
N PHE A 113 19.86 1.48 3.27
CA PHE A 113 19.54 0.48 4.29
C PHE A 113 19.25 -0.91 3.67
N TYR A 114 18.49 -0.95 2.57
CA TYR A 114 18.16 -2.19 1.87
C TYR A 114 19.20 -2.64 0.85
N SER A 115 20.26 -1.88 0.61
CA SER A 115 21.19 -2.13 -0.50
C SER A 115 21.91 -3.48 -0.41
N SER A 116 22.31 -3.91 0.78
CA SER A 116 23.03 -5.18 0.99
C SER A 116 22.15 -6.40 0.71
N VAL A 117 20.91 -6.38 1.19
CA VAL A 117 19.96 -7.48 1.01
C VAL A 117 19.34 -7.49 -0.39
N ALA A 118 19.07 -6.32 -0.97
CA ALA A 118 18.41 -6.21 -2.27
C ALA A 118 19.35 -6.51 -3.45
N LYS A 119 20.64 -6.19 -3.34
CA LYS A 119 21.66 -6.50 -4.36
C LYS A 119 22.08 -7.97 -4.37
N ALA A 120 22.05 -8.67 -3.22
CA ALA A 120 22.32 -10.12 -3.12
C ALA A 120 21.26 -11.02 -3.82
N LEU A 121 20.30 -10.41 -4.49
CA LEU A 121 19.18 -11.01 -5.19
C LEU A 121 19.17 -10.63 -6.69
N GLN A 122 20.14 -9.82 -7.14
CA GLN A 122 20.47 -9.65 -8.56
C GLN A 122 21.33 -10.82 -9.05
#